data_AF-A0A8T5LW87-F1
#
_entry.id   AF-A0A8T5LW87-F1
#
_cell.length_a   1.000
_cell.length_b   1.000
_cell.length_c   1.000
_cell.angle_alpha   90.00
_cell.angle_beta   90.00
_cell.angle_gamma   90.00
#
_symmetry.space_group_name_H-M   'P 1'
#
loop_
_entity.id
_entity.type
_entity.pdbx_description
1 polymer ?
#
loop_
_entity_poly.entity_id
_entity_poly.type
_entity_poly.pdbx_seq_one_letter_code
_entity_poly.pdbx_strand_id
1 'polypeptide(L)'
;MTEYVPGKCNIGKINRLSRFIIGVALLAFVLWAFFWMKETGFSSFFRLVLFFPLYGGFLGVTQAAVGFCILNAEEKKFELR
;
A
#
# COMPACT_ATOMS: atom_id res chain seq x y z
N MET A 1 -2.89 -19.93 -6.30
CA MET A 1 -2.22 -19.15 -5.24
C MET A 1 -0.89 -19.82 -4.97
N THR A 2 0.23 -19.09 -5.01
CA THR A 2 1.53 -19.65 -4.61
C THR A 2 1.49 -19.93 -3.11
N GLU A 3 1.75 -21.18 -2.73
CA GLU A 3 1.83 -21.59 -1.34
C GLU A 3 2.81 -20.69 -0.58
N TYR A 4 2.37 -20.21 0.60
CA TYR A 4 3.16 -19.34 1.46
C TYR A 4 4.32 -20.15 2.04
N VAL A 5 5.55 -19.74 1.73
CA VAL A 5 6.75 -20.35 2.31
C VAL A 5 7.27 -19.44 3.42
N PRO A 6 7.31 -19.89 4.69
CA PRO A 6 7.87 -19.09 5.78
C PRO A 6 9.35 -18.83 5.53
N GLY A 7 9.85 -17.66 5.92
CA GLY A 7 11.24 -17.29 5.69
C GLY A 7 11.61 -17.05 4.22
N LYS A 8 10.64 -17.01 3.28
CA LYS A 8 10.88 -16.55 1.91
C LYS A 8 10.04 -15.32 1.56
N CYS A 9 10.55 -14.53 0.63
CA CYS A 9 9.74 -13.50 0.02
C CYS A 9 8.69 -14.10 -0.93
N ASN A 10 7.44 -14.19 -0.48
CA ASN A 10 6.33 -14.73 -1.29
C ASN A 10 5.70 -13.71 -2.24
N ILE A 11 6.30 -12.52 -2.40
CA ILE A 11 5.79 -11.45 -3.26
C ILE A 11 6.74 -11.27 -4.44
N GLY A 12 6.34 -11.74 -5.62
CA GLY A 12 7.09 -11.53 -6.86
C GLY A 12 7.14 -10.06 -7.30
N LYS A 13 8.09 -9.72 -8.19
CA LYS A 13 8.30 -8.35 -8.72
C LYS A 13 7.01 -7.70 -9.24
N ILE A 14 6.20 -8.45 -9.99
CA ILE A 14 4.93 -7.96 -10.56
C ILE A 14 3.94 -7.61 -9.46
N ASN A 15 3.77 -8.49 -8.47
CA ASN A 15 2.85 -8.25 -7.35
C ASN A 15 3.30 -7.06 -6.49
N ARG A 16 4.60 -6.78 -6.40
CA ARG A 16 5.14 -5.58 -5.74
C ARG A 16 4.77 -4.31 -6.49
N LEU A 17 4.92 -4.31 -7.82
CA LEU A 17 4.51 -3.18 -8.66
C LEU A 17 3.01 -2.93 -8.59
N SER A 18 2.19 -3.99 -8.63
CA SER A 18 0.74 -3.86 -8.47
C SER A 18 0.36 -3.25 -7.11
N ARG A 19 1.00 -3.67 -6.01
CA ARG A 19 0.78 -3.07 -4.68
C ARG A 19 1.19 -1.60 -4.62
N PHE A 20 2.27 -1.22 -5.30
CA PHE A 20 2.66 0.17 -5.44
C PHE A 20 1.62 0.99 -6.19
N ILE A 21 1.20 0.53 -7.37
CA ILE A 21 0.22 1.23 -8.22
C ILE A 21 -1.11 1.39 -7.48
N ILE A 22 -1.62 0.32 -6.87
CA ILE A 22 -2.85 0.38 -6.05
C ILE A 22 -2.66 1.34 -4.89
N GLY A 23 -1.50 1.32 -4.24
CA GLY A 23 -1.16 2.23 -3.16
C GLY A 23 -1.23 3.70 -3.58
N VAL A 24 -0.56 4.04 -4.68
CA VAL A 24 -0.57 5.41 -5.26
C VAL A 24 -1.98 5.81 -5.69
N ALA A 25 -2.73 4.91 -6.33
CA ALA A 25 -4.10 5.18 -6.75
C ALA A 25 -5.02 5.50 -5.56
N LEU A 26 -4.90 4.75 -4.46
CA LEU A 26 -5.66 5.02 -3.23
C LEU A 26 -5.28 6.37 -2.62
N LEU A 27 -4.00 6.72 -2.57
CA LEU A 27 -3.56 8.02 -2.07
C LEU A 27 -4.07 9.17 -2.94
N ALA A 28 -4.01 9.03 -4.26
CA ALA A 28 -4.55 10.01 -5.20
C ALA A 28 -6.07 10.17 -5.03
N PHE A 29 -6.79 9.06 -4.85
CA PHE A 29 -8.22 9.07 -4.58
C PHE A 29 -8.55 9.80 -3.28
N VAL A 30 -7.80 9.57 -2.20
CA VAL A 30 -8.00 10.25 -0.92
C VAL A 30 -7.81 11.76 -1.06
N LEU A 31 -6.76 12.19 -1.74
CA LEU A 31 -6.51 13.61 -1.98
C LEU A 31 -7.68 14.23 -2.75
N TRP A 32 -8.07 13.63 -3.87
CA TRP A 32 -9.19 14.09 -4.67
C TRP A 32 -10.50 14.18 -3.86
N ALA A 33 -10.85 13.11 -3.14
CA ALA A 33 -12.06 13.06 -2.33
C ALA A 33 -12.04 14.08 -1.19
N PHE A 34 -10.89 14.31 -0.56
CA PHE A 34 -10.74 15.33 0.48
C PHE A 34 -11.00 16.75 -0.05
N PHE A 35 -10.39 17.12 -1.18
CA PHE A 35 -10.61 18.43 -1.79
C PHE A 35 -12.05 18.60 -2.26
N TRP A 36 -12.63 17.58 -2.90
CA TRP A 36 -14.03 17.60 -3.32
C TRP A 36 -15.01 17.79 -2.15
N MET A 37 -14.80 17.07 -1.03
CA MET A 37 -15.61 17.24 0.18
C MET A 37 -15.43 18.63 0.82
N LYS A 38 -14.24 19.24 0.69
CA LYS A 38 -13.98 20.58 1.19
C LYS A 38 -14.74 21.65 0.38
N GLU A 39 -14.77 21.51 -0.95
CA GLU A 39 -15.43 22.47 -1.85
C GLU A 39 -16.96 22.38 -1.79
N THR A 40 -17.51 21.17 -1.64
CA THR A 40 -18.96 20.94 -1.61
C THR A 40 -19.59 21.16 -0.23
N GLY A 41 -18.79 21.47 0.79
CA GLY A 41 -19.27 21.60 2.18
C GLY A 41 -19.78 20.28 2.77
N PHE A 42 -19.32 19.15 2.23
CA PHE A 42 -19.72 17.82 2.68
C PHE A 42 -19.34 17.61 4.16
N SER A 43 -20.21 16.91 4.91
CA SER A 43 -20.05 16.77 6.36
C SER A 43 -18.66 16.23 6.72
N SER A 44 -17.99 16.96 7.60
CA SER A 44 -16.63 16.63 8.08
C SER A 44 -16.54 15.25 8.70
N PHE A 45 -17.65 14.68 9.18
CA PHE A 45 -17.70 13.32 9.72
C PHE A 45 -17.26 12.27 8.70
N PHE A 46 -17.62 12.43 7.42
CA PHE A 46 -17.24 11.49 6.37
C PHE A 46 -15.75 11.51 6.04
N ARG A 47 -15.00 12.54 6.46
CA ARG A 47 -13.54 12.58 6.30
C ARG A 47 -12.85 11.48 7.10
N LEU A 48 -13.47 10.97 8.17
CA LEU A 48 -12.95 9.83 8.94
C LEU A 48 -12.87 8.56 8.09
N VAL A 49 -13.79 8.39 7.13
CA VAL A 49 -13.80 7.22 6.24
C VAL A 49 -12.60 7.21 5.30
N LEU A 50 -12.04 8.39 4.96
CA LEU A 50 -10.82 8.48 4.15
C LEU A 50 -9.60 7.88 4.82
N PHE A 51 -9.63 7.65 6.14
CA PHE A 51 -8.53 7.00 6.85
C PHE A 51 -8.22 5.61 6.30
N PHE A 52 -9.24 4.81 5.96
CA PHE A 52 -9.04 3.44 5.46
C PHE A 52 -8.28 3.39 4.12
N PRO A 53 -8.71 4.11 3.06
CA PRO A 53 -7.95 4.16 1.82
C PRO A 53 -6.61 4.88 1.98
N LEU A 54 -6.49 5.86 2.88
CA LEU A 54 -5.20 6.51 3.18
C LEU A 54 -4.20 5.53 3.78
N TYR A 55 -4.63 4.78 4.80
CA TYR A 55 -3.82 3.76 5.45
C TYR A 55 -3.46 2.62 4.50
N GLY A 56 -4.44 2.10 3.75
CA GLY A 56 -4.19 1.07 2.73
C GLY A 56 -3.25 1.54 1.63
N GLY A 57 -3.41 2.78 1.17
CA GLY A 57 -2.55 3.43 0.20
C GLY A 57 -1.10 3.54 0.69
N PHE A 58 -0.94 4.03 1.92
CA PHE A 58 0.36 4.14 2.59
C PHE A 58 1.05 2.78 2.76
N LEU A 59 0.31 1.74 3.19
CA LEU A 59 0.86 0.39 3.30
C LEU A 59 1.28 -0.17 1.94
N GLY A 60 0.49 0.03 0.88
CA GLY A 60 0.82 -0.42 -0.47
C GLY A 60 2.09 0.22 -1.00
N VAL A 61 2.23 1.54 -0.82
CA VAL A 61 3.42 2.30 -1.22
C VAL A 61 4.63 1.91 -0.39
N THR A 62 4.52 1.84 0.94
CA THR A 62 5.66 1.51 1.81
C THR A 62 6.13 0.07 1.66
N GLN A 63 5.24 -0.91 1.56
CA GLN A 63 5.62 -2.30 1.28
C GLN A 63 6.38 -2.42 -0.04
N ALA A 64 5.97 -1.65 -1.04
CA ALA A 64 6.63 -1.65 -2.34
C ALA A 64 7.89 -0.77 -2.39
N ALA A 65 7.97 0.34 -1.66
CA ALA A 65 9.12 1.24 -1.66
C ALA A 65 10.25 0.70 -0.78
N VAL A 66 9.94 0.34 0.46
CA VAL A 66 10.90 -0.21 1.43
C VAL A 66 11.41 -1.56 0.94
N GLY A 67 10.65 -2.27 0.10
CA GLY A 67 11.06 -3.60 -0.32
C GLY A 67 11.33 -4.47 0.88
N PHE A 68 10.44 -4.42 1.88
CA PHE A 68 10.60 -5.07 3.19
C PHE A 68 11.07 -6.52 3.03
N CYS A 69 10.55 -7.21 2.02
CA CYS A 69 10.96 -8.53 1.58
C CYS A 69 12.44 -8.63 1.12
N ILE A 70 12.89 -7.69 0.28
CA ILE A 70 14.26 -7.63 -0.27
C ILE A 70 15.25 -7.19 0.82
N LEU A 71 14.93 -6.14 1.58
CA LEU A 71 15.80 -5.68 2.67
C LEU A 71 16.00 -6.76 3.72
N ASN A 72 14.91 -7.42 4.18
CA ASN A 72 15.07 -8.52 5.11
C ASN A 72 15.68 -9.77 4.43
N ALA A 73 15.65 -9.90 3.11
CA ALA A 73 16.40 -10.95 2.42
C ALA A 73 17.91 -10.67 2.35
N GLU A 74 18.30 -9.41 2.14
CA GLU A 74 19.69 -8.96 2.22
C GLU A 74 20.26 -9.11 3.64
N GLU A 75 19.43 -8.93 4.67
CA GLU A 75 19.77 -9.21 6.07
C GLU A 75 19.77 -10.72 6.43
N LYS A 76 19.62 -11.63 5.45
CA LYS A 76 19.50 -13.09 5.64
C LYS A 76 18.33 -13.55 6.52
N LYS A 77 17.34 -12.69 6.78
CA LYS A 77 16.12 -13.03 7.51
C LYS A 77 15.09 -13.73 6.60
N PHE A 78 15.16 -13.50 5.29
CA PHE A 78 14.36 -14.21 4.30
C PHE A 78 15.19 -14.63 3.08
N GLU A 79 14.79 -15.69 2.37
CA GLU A 79 15.34 -16.01 1.06
C GLU A 79 14.47 -15.42 -0.05
N LEU A 80 15.10 -14.91 -1.11
CA LEU A 80 14.39 -14.56 -2.34
C LEU A 80 13.88 -15.85 -2.99
N ARG A 81 12.62 -15.85 -3.43
CA ARG A 81 11.98 -16.98 -4.09
C ARG A 81 12.27 -16.98 -5.59
#